data_AF-A0AA43LMD0-F1
#
_entry.id   AF-A0AA43LMD0-F1
#
_cell.length_a   1.000
_cell.length_b   1.000
_cell.length_c   1.000
_cell.angle_alpha   90.00
_cell.angle_beta   90.00
_cell.angle_gamma   90.00
#
_symmetry.space_group_name_H-M   'P 1'
#
loop_
_entity.id
_entity.type
_entity.pdbx_description
1 polymer ?
#
loop_
_entity_poly.entity_id
_entity_poly.type
_entity_poly.pdbx_seq_one_letter_code
_entity_poly.pdbx_strand_id
1 'polypeptide(L)'
;MEEEVKTLKKLLKEANAKCKDLEMKNLRLSKEIEVLRKEKGYTSNPNEMSEDMLKSEMIKHMIAYQKFPAERRRVEEEKRQEALKTLTPMFKKAMILEKEEGKIPEAIKAHEACIQFGQEHKEVLMSGDYEKSILRIVILYRKDNQLNKEIAFINKILKTRKTHQKSLYSSDLYYDLECRLQKVEKMLERKK
;
A
#
# COMPACT_ATOMS: atom_id res chain seq x y z
N MET A 1 -3.95 -57.95 -22.52
CA MET A 1 -2.91 -57.72 -21.47
C MET A 1 -1.49 -57.66 -22.02
N GLU A 2 -0.87 -58.74 -22.51
CA GLU A 2 0.55 -58.69 -22.94
C GLU A 2 0.82 -57.78 -24.15
N GLU A 3 -0.07 -57.79 -25.15
CA GLU A 3 0.05 -56.92 -26.34
C GLU A 3 -0.19 -55.44 -26.02
N GLU A 4 -1.10 -55.15 -25.08
CA GLU A 4 -1.36 -53.77 -24.61
C GLU A 4 -0.15 -53.22 -23.86
N VAL A 5 0.49 -54.04 -23.01
CA VAL A 5 1.73 -53.66 -22.30
C VAL A 5 2.87 -53.39 -23.29
N LYS A 6 3.00 -54.18 -24.36
CA LYS A 6 4.00 -53.97 -25.41
C LYS A 6 3.75 -52.67 -26.18
N THR A 7 2.49 -52.37 -26.47
CA THR A 7 2.08 -51.14 -27.17
C THR A 7 2.33 -49.90 -26.31
N LEU A 8 1.97 -49.94 -25.01
CA LEU A 8 2.22 -48.86 -24.06
C LEU A 8 3.72 -48.59 -23.86
N LYS A 9 4.55 -49.63 -23.79
CA LYS A 9 6.02 -49.47 -23.71
C LYS A 9 6.61 -48.79 -24.95
N LYS A 10 6.07 -49.07 -26.14
CA LYS A 10 6.49 -48.42 -27.39
C LYS A 10 6.12 -46.93 -27.37
N LEU A 11 4.86 -46.61 -27.02
CA LEU A 11 4.40 -45.22 -26.92
C LEU A 11 5.17 -44.42 -25.88
N LEU A 12 5.49 -45.02 -24.72
CA LEU A 12 6.30 -44.37 -23.69
C LEU A 12 7.72 -44.05 -24.20
N LYS A 13 8.33 -44.95 -24.97
CA LYS A 13 9.66 -44.73 -25.56
C LYS A 13 9.64 -43.60 -26.58
N GLU A 14 8.61 -43.55 -27.43
CA GLU A 14 8.42 -42.49 -28.41
C GLU A 14 8.13 -41.13 -27.76
N ALA A 15 7.31 -41.09 -26.70
CA ALA A 15 7.05 -39.87 -25.93
C ALA A 15 8.32 -39.35 -25.25
N ASN A 16 9.11 -40.24 -24.61
CA ASN A 16 10.37 -39.86 -23.98
C ASN A 16 11.40 -39.33 -24.98
N ALA A 17 11.45 -39.90 -26.20
CA ALA A 17 12.31 -39.38 -27.26
C ALA A 17 11.88 -37.97 -27.70
N LYS A 18 10.57 -37.74 -27.86
CA LYS A 18 10.02 -36.40 -28.19
C LYS A 18 10.29 -35.38 -27.08
N CYS A 19 10.15 -35.75 -25.81
CA CYS A 19 10.48 -34.85 -24.70
C CYS A 19 11.93 -34.40 -24.73
N LYS A 20 12.88 -35.33 -24.92
CA LYS A 20 14.30 -34.99 -25.02
C LYS A 20 14.61 -34.06 -26.20
N ASP A 21 13.95 -34.29 -27.34
CA ASP A 21 14.14 -33.45 -28.51
C ASP A 21 13.60 -32.03 -28.30
N LEU A 22 12.46 -31.91 -27.63
CA LEU A 22 11.89 -30.62 -27.23
C LEU A 22 12.75 -29.89 -26.19
N GLU A 23 13.32 -30.59 -25.21
CA GLU A 23 14.26 -30.02 -24.23
C GLU A 23 15.49 -29.44 -24.92
N MET A 24 16.06 -30.18 -25.88
CA MET A 24 17.20 -29.71 -26.67
C MET A 24 16.84 -28.51 -27.54
N LYS A 25 15.65 -28.48 -28.13
CA LYS A 25 15.16 -27.35 -28.92
C LYS A 25 14.95 -26.11 -28.05
N ASN A 26 14.35 -26.26 -26.87
CA ASN A 26 14.19 -25.16 -25.92
C ASN A 26 15.54 -24.60 -25.48
N LEU A 27 16.52 -25.45 -25.17
CA LEU A 27 17.86 -25.01 -24.78
C LEU A 27 18.55 -24.20 -25.91
N ARG A 28 18.40 -24.63 -27.17
CA ARG A 28 18.93 -23.89 -28.33
C ARG A 28 18.26 -22.53 -28.47
N LEU A 29 16.93 -22.48 -28.43
CA LEU A 29 16.17 -21.24 -28.52
C LEU A 29 16.50 -20.26 -27.38
N SER A 30 16.69 -20.76 -26.15
CA SER A 30 17.12 -19.92 -25.02
C SER A 30 18.49 -19.27 -25.25
N LYS A 31 19.45 -20.02 -25.82
CA LYS A 31 20.78 -19.48 -26.16
C LYS A 31 20.71 -18.47 -27.30
N GLU A 32 19.91 -18.73 -28.34
CA GLU A 32 19.69 -17.79 -29.45
C GLU A 32 19.05 -16.48 -28.96
N ILE A 33 18.08 -16.56 -28.05
CA ILE A 33 17.47 -15.38 -27.41
C ILE A 33 18.53 -14.59 -26.63
N GLU A 34 19.43 -15.26 -25.90
CA GLU A 34 20.49 -14.59 -25.15
C GLU A 34 21.49 -13.87 -26.08
N VAL A 35 21.88 -14.50 -27.20
CA VAL A 35 22.74 -13.89 -28.22
C VAL A 35 22.04 -12.68 -28.84
N LEU A 36 20.79 -12.83 -29.29
CA LEU A 36 20.01 -11.74 -29.89
C LEU A 36 19.78 -10.57 -28.91
N ARG A 37 19.65 -10.86 -27.61
CA ARG A 37 19.57 -9.83 -26.57
C ARG A 37 20.89 -9.07 -26.44
N LYS A 38 22.03 -9.77 -26.42
CA LYS A 38 23.36 -9.14 -26.39
C LYS A 38 23.65 -8.32 -27.65
N GLU A 39 23.36 -8.84 -28.83
CA GLU A 39 23.55 -8.15 -30.11
C GLU A 39 22.70 -6.87 -30.24
N LYS A 40 21.50 -6.87 -29.65
CA LYS A 40 20.63 -5.69 -29.60
C LYS A 40 20.84 -4.79 -28.38
N GLY A 41 21.87 -5.07 -27.56
CA GLY A 41 22.24 -4.25 -26.40
C GLY A 41 21.32 -4.39 -25.18
N TYR A 42 20.41 -5.37 -25.14
CA TYR A 42 19.57 -5.64 -23.97
C TYR A 42 20.41 -6.28 -22.86
N THR A 43 21.03 -5.44 -22.01
CA THR A 43 21.68 -5.88 -20.78
C THR A 43 20.62 -6.04 -19.68
N SER A 44 20.75 -7.07 -18.85
CA SER A 44 19.88 -7.30 -17.67
C SER A 44 20.18 -6.34 -16.52
N ASN A 45 21.25 -5.55 -16.65
CA ASN A 45 21.73 -4.59 -15.67
C ASN A 45 21.35 -3.16 -16.11
N PRO A 46 20.42 -2.47 -15.40
CA PRO A 46 20.01 -1.11 -15.73
C PRO A 46 21.16 -0.10 -15.76
N ASN A 47 22.26 -0.38 -15.05
CA ASN A 47 23.44 0.48 -14.98
C ASN A 47 24.37 0.34 -16.21
N GLU A 48 24.11 -0.63 -17.08
CA GLU A 48 24.87 -0.88 -18.32
C GLU A 48 24.07 -0.53 -19.58
N MET A 49 22.86 0.02 -19.42
CA MET A 49 22.03 0.46 -20.56
C MET A 49 22.50 1.84 -21.04
N SER A 50 22.58 2.03 -22.36
CA SER A 50 22.72 3.37 -22.93
C SER A 50 21.46 4.20 -22.65
N GLU A 51 21.61 5.52 -22.67
CA GLU A 51 20.51 6.44 -22.37
C GLU A 51 19.29 6.23 -23.30
N ASP A 52 19.52 5.91 -24.57
CA ASP A 52 18.46 5.62 -25.55
C ASP A 52 17.75 4.28 -25.28
N MET A 53 18.49 3.26 -24.80
CA MET A 53 17.90 1.99 -24.39
C MET A 53 17.10 2.14 -23.11
N LEU A 54 17.60 2.92 -22.15
CA LEU A 54 16.88 3.25 -20.93
C LEU A 54 15.58 4.00 -21.25
N LYS A 55 15.64 5.00 -22.15
CA LYS A 55 14.45 5.72 -22.64
C LYS A 55 13.46 4.78 -23.33
N SER A 56 13.92 3.87 -24.19
CA SER A 56 13.07 2.88 -24.86
C SER A 56 12.38 1.94 -23.87
N GLU A 57 13.11 1.47 -22.86
CA GLU A 57 12.57 0.56 -21.86
C GLU A 57 11.60 1.27 -20.89
N MET A 58 11.89 2.51 -20.52
CA MET A 58 10.94 3.38 -19.81
C MET A 58 9.66 3.60 -20.62
N ILE A 59 9.76 3.83 -21.94
CA ILE A 59 8.58 3.99 -22.81
C ILE A 59 7.78 2.68 -22.87
N LYS A 60 8.43 1.52 -23.00
CA LYS A 60 7.74 0.21 -22.95
C LYS A 60 7.05 -0.01 -21.60
N HIS A 61 7.72 0.32 -20.50
CA HIS A 61 7.13 0.26 -19.17
C HIS A 61 5.96 1.22 -19.02
N MET A 62 6.05 2.45 -19.53
CA MET A 62 4.93 3.41 -19.53
C MET A 62 3.75 2.93 -20.38
N ILE A 63 4.00 2.36 -21.55
CA ILE A 63 2.96 1.80 -22.42
C ILE A 63 2.31 0.58 -21.76
N ALA A 64 3.09 -0.31 -21.14
CA ALA A 64 2.57 -1.42 -20.35
C ALA A 64 1.75 -0.90 -19.15
N TYR A 65 2.25 0.13 -18.46
CA TYR A 65 1.56 0.78 -17.36
C TYR A 65 0.21 1.38 -17.79
N GLN A 66 0.09 1.85 -19.03
CA GLN A 66 -1.17 2.35 -19.62
C GLN A 66 -2.07 1.21 -20.14
N LYS A 67 -1.50 0.14 -20.70
CA LYS A 67 -2.26 -0.97 -21.32
C LYS A 67 -2.76 -2.02 -20.32
N PHE A 68 -2.16 -2.13 -19.14
CA PHE A 68 -2.48 -3.16 -18.14
C PHE A 68 -2.99 -2.55 -16.83
N PRO A 69 -4.23 -2.01 -16.80
CA PRO A 69 -4.83 -1.42 -15.60
C PRO A 69 -5.02 -2.43 -14.45
N ALA A 70 -5.07 -3.73 -14.75
CA ALA A 70 -5.08 -4.79 -13.73
C ALA A 70 -3.73 -4.90 -13.01
N GLU A 71 -2.62 -4.88 -13.77
CA GLU A 71 -1.28 -4.98 -13.23
C GLU A 71 -0.88 -3.72 -12.45
N ARG A 72 -1.27 -2.54 -12.93
CA ARG A 72 -1.13 -1.29 -12.17
C ARG A 72 -1.80 -1.39 -10.80
N ARG A 73 -3.07 -1.80 -10.79
CA ARG A 73 -3.84 -1.97 -9.53
C ARG A 73 -3.20 -3.00 -8.61
N ARG A 74 -2.62 -4.08 -9.15
CA ARG A 74 -1.89 -5.08 -8.37
C ARG A 74 -0.69 -4.46 -7.66
N VAL A 75 0.15 -3.70 -8.38
CA VAL A 75 1.35 -3.06 -7.81
C VAL A 75 0.97 -1.96 -6.80
N GLU A 76 -0.05 -1.15 -7.09
CA GLU A 76 -0.58 -0.15 -6.16
C GLU A 76 -1.10 -0.80 -4.86
N GLU A 77 -1.83 -1.91 -4.98
CA GLU A 77 -2.33 -2.65 -3.83
C GLU A 77 -1.19 -3.31 -3.04
N GLU A 78 -0.18 -3.90 -3.70
CA GLU A 78 1.00 -4.45 -3.01
C GLU A 78 1.73 -3.39 -2.20
N LYS A 79 1.91 -2.18 -2.75
CA LYS A 79 2.51 -1.05 -2.02
C LYS A 79 1.64 -0.60 -0.85
N ARG A 80 0.32 -0.54 -1.03
CA ARG A 80 -0.61 -0.22 0.07
C ARG A 80 -0.53 -1.27 1.18
N GLN A 81 -0.52 -2.55 0.83
CA GLN A 81 -0.40 -3.65 1.80
C GLN A 81 0.91 -3.56 2.59
N GLU A 82 2.01 -3.17 1.96
CA GLU A 82 3.27 -2.96 2.66
C GLU A 82 3.20 -1.80 3.67
N ALA A 83 2.60 -0.68 3.30
CA ALA A 83 2.34 0.42 4.23
C ALA A 83 1.40 -0.01 5.38
N LEU A 84 0.37 -0.81 5.08
CA LEU A 84 -0.57 -1.33 6.07
C LEU A 84 0.07 -2.32 7.06
N LYS A 85 1.08 -3.10 6.65
CA LYS A 85 1.86 -3.96 7.56
C LYS A 85 2.59 -3.15 8.63
N THR A 86 2.90 -1.88 8.38
CA THR A 86 3.50 -0.97 9.36
C THR A 86 2.44 -0.24 10.18
N LEU A 87 1.44 0.34 9.51
CA LEU A 87 0.39 1.12 10.17
C LEU A 87 -0.49 0.28 11.11
N THR A 88 -0.81 -0.95 10.74
CA THR A 88 -1.72 -1.81 11.51
C THR A 88 -1.15 -2.15 12.90
N PRO A 89 0.11 -2.60 13.04
CA PRO A 89 0.74 -2.74 14.35
C PRO A 89 0.81 -1.45 15.16
N MET A 90 1.11 -0.31 14.53
CA MET A 90 1.13 0.98 15.23
C MET A 90 -0.24 1.31 15.84
N PHE A 91 -1.30 1.13 15.05
CA PHE A 91 -2.66 1.36 15.51
C PHE A 91 -3.05 0.39 16.63
N LYS A 92 -2.72 -0.90 16.53
CA LYS A 92 -2.94 -1.89 17.60
C LYS A 92 -2.23 -1.49 18.88
N LYS A 93 -0.97 -1.04 18.79
CA LYS A 93 -0.20 -0.56 19.94
C LYS A 93 -0.88 0.65 20.61
N ALA A 94 -1.37 1.61 19.83
CA ALA A 94 -2.10 2.76 20.36
C ALA A 94 -3.38 2.33 21.11
N MET A 95 -4.11 1.36 20.56
CA MET A 95 -5.31 0.80 21.19
C MET A 95 -5.03 0.04 22.49
N ILE A 96 -3.91 -0.68 22.58
CA ILE A 96 -3.47 -1.37 23.81
C ILE A 96 -3.16 -0.34 24.90
N LEU A 97 -2.42 0.73 24.56
CA LEU A 97 -2.13 1.83 25.48
C LEU A 97 -3.43 2.49 26.01
N GLU A 98 -4.45 2.66 25.14
CA GLU A 98 -5.76 3.18 25.55
C GLU A 98 -6.49 2.22 26.50
N LYS A 99 -6.64 0.95 26.11
CA LYS A 99 -7.62 0.04 26.71
C LYS A 99 -7.07 -0.82 27.84
N GLU A 100 -5.85 -1.31 27.70
CA GLU A 100 -5.27 -2.29 28.61
C GLU A 100 -4.41 -1.58 29.65
N GLU A 101 -3.61 -0.60 29.22
CA GLU A 101 -2.68 0.11 30.11
C GLU A 101 -3.27 1.38 30.74
N GLY A 102 -4.37 1.91 30.19
CA GLY A 102 -4.98 3.16 30.64
C GLY A 102 -4.09 4.39 30.50
N LYS A 103 -3.02 4.30 29.69
CA LYS A 103 -2.01 5.34 29.49
C LYS A 103 -2.46 6.31 28.40
N ILE A 104 -3.42 7.18 28.76
CA ILE A 104 -4.06 8.10 27.81
C ILE A 104 -3.05 9.02 27.09
N PRO A 105 -2.10 9.69 27.77
CA PRO A 105 -1.14 10.55 27.08
C PRO A 105 -0.28 9.81 26.05
N GLU A 106 0.15 8.59 26.38
CA GLU A 106 0.94 7.73 25.51
C GLU A 106 0.10 7.20 24.34
N ALA A 107 -1.15 6.84 24.57
CA ALA A 107 -2.09 6.43 23.54
C ALA A 107 -2.35 7.57 22.53
N ILE A 108 -2.50 8.81 23.00
CA ILE A 108 -2.61 10.00 22.13
C ILE A 108 -1.37 10.12 21.24
N LYS A 109 -0.17 10.08 21.82
CA LYS A 109 1.09 10.15 21.06
C LYS A 109 1.21 9.03 20.03
N ALA A 110 0.79 7.81 20.38
CA ALA A 110 0.82 6.68 19.47
C ALA A 110 -0.18 6.84 18.30
N HIS A 111 -1.37 7.38 18.56
CA HIS A 111 -2.32 7.73 17.50
C HIS A 111 -1.83 8.91 16.63
N GLU A 112 -1.15 9.90 17.21
CA GLU A 112 -0.53 10.99 16.44
C GLU A 112 0.54 10.45 15.48
N ALA A 113 1.36 9.50 15.93
CA ALA A 113 2.33 8.81 15.06
C ALA A 113 1.66 8.05 13.91
N CYS A 114 0.48 7.44 14.13
CA CYS A 114 -0.28 6.80 13.05
C CYS A 114 -0.76 7.81 12.00
N ILE A 115 -1.20 9.00 12.44
CA ILE A 115 -1.64 10.07 11.53
C ILE A 115 -0.46 10.59 10.72
N GLN A 116 0.68 10.84 11.38
CA GLN A 116 1.88 11.31 10.70
C GLN A 116 2.34 10.30 9.63
N PHE A 117 2.44 9.02 9.99
CA PHE A 117 2.78 7.95 9.03
C PHE A 117 1.80 7.93 7.85
N GLY A 118 0.49 8.01 8.14
CA GLY A 118 -0.56 8.07 7.12
C GLY A 118 -0.38 9.22 6.14
N GLN A 119 -0.06 10.42 6.65
CA GLN A 119 0.18 11.60 5.83
C GLN A 119 1.45 11.50 4.99
N GLU A 120 2.53 10.93 5.54
CA GLU A 120 3.78 10.68 4.81
C GLU A 120 3.59 9.67 3.67
N HIS A 121 2.63 8.75 3.81
CA HIS A 121 2.35 7.67 2.87
C HIS A 121 1.01 7.83 2.12
N LYS A 122 0.50 9.07 2.02
CA LYS A 122 -0.82 9.40 1.43
C LYS A 122 -0.99 9.02 -0.05
N GLU A 123 0.12 8.78 -0.77
CA GLU A 123 0.08 8.35 -2.18
C GLU A 123 -0.31 6.87 -2.32
N VAL A 124 -0.18 6.08 -1.24
CA VAL A 124 -0.49 4.64 -1.24
C VAL A 124 -1.56 4.27 -0.21
N LEU A 125 -1.69 5.02 0.88
CA LEU A 125 -2.72 4.81 1.89
C LEU A 125 -3.99 5.57 1.56
N MET A 126 -5.12 4.96 1.90
CA MET A 126 -6.41 5.65 1.88
C MET A 126 -6.57 6.46 3.15
N SER A 127 -7.29 7.58 3.07
CA SER A 127 -7.46 8.47 4.22
C SER A 127 -8.13 7.75 5.41
N GLY A 128 -9.11 6.88 5.13
CA GLY A 128 -9.77 6.03 6.13
C GLY A 128 -8.85 5.06 6.89
N ASP A 129 -7.65 4.75 6.36
CA ASP A 129 -6.70 3.83 7.01
C ASP A 129 -6.14 4.45 8.31
N TYR A 130 -6.00 5.79 8.38
CA TYR A 130 -5.42 6.49 9.54
C TYR A 130 -6.36 7.51 10.20
N GLU A 131 -7.46 7.93 9.55
CA GLU A 131 -8.46 8.85 10.13
C GLU A 131 -9.09 8.36 11.42
N LYS A 132 -9.19 7.04 11.61
CA LYS A 132 -9.68 6.45 12.87
C LYS A 132 -8.87 6.92 14.08
N SER A 133 -7.58 7.20 13.91
CA SER A 133 -6.71 7.75 14.96
C SER A 133 -7.10 9.18 15.35
N ILE A 134 -7.60 9.99 14.41
CA ILE A 134 -8.04 11.36 14.69
C ILE A 134 -9.25 11.33 15.63
N LEU A 135 -10.25 10.52 15.29
CA LEU A 135 -11.45 10.35 16.13
C LEU A 135 -11.09 9.79 17.51
N ARG A 136 -10.14 8.86 17.57
CA ARG A 136 -9.64 8.31 18.84
C ARG A 136 -8.98 9.37 19.71
N ILE A 137 -8.10 10.20 19.17
CA ILE A 137 -7.45 11.29 19.92
C ILE A 137 -8.47 12.25 20.53
N VAL A 138 -9.50 12.62 19.76
CA VAL A 138 -10.59 13.47 20.25
C VAL A 138 -11.30 12.84 21.45
N ILE A 139 -11.62 11.54 21.38
CA ILE A 139 -12.22 10.79 22.49
C ILE A 139 -11.27 10.74 23.70
N LEU A 140 -9.97 10.54 23.47
CA LEU A 140 -8.96 10.44 24.52
C LEU A 140 -8.78 11.76 25.26
N TYR A 141 -8.68 12.90 24.57
CA TYR A 141 -8.65 14.21 25.23
C TYR A 141 -9.88 14.44 26.10
N ARG A 142 -11.05 14.00 25.65
CA ARG A 142 -12.27 14.08 26.45
C ARG A 142 -12.20 13.20 27.69
N LYS A 143 -11.75 11.95 27.57
CA LYS A 143 -11.59 11.01 28.70
C LYS A 143 -10.62 11.56 29.75
N ASP A 144 -9.58 12.26 29.32
CA ASP A 144 -8.60 12.92 30.19
C ASP A 144 -9.05 14.31 30.70
N ASN A 145 -10.31 14.69 30.45
CA ASN A 145 -10.87 16.01 30.79
C ASN A 145 -10.11 17.21 30.19
N GLN A 146 -9.36 17.02 29.11
CA GLN A 146 -8.56 18.06 28.44
C GLN A 146 -9.33 18.72 27.29
N LEU A 147 -10.50 19.31 27.57
CA LEU A 147 -11.40 19.89 26.56
C LEU A 147 -10.75 20.98 25.71
N ASN A 148 -9.87 21.80 26.29
CA ASN A 148 -9.16 22.84 25.54
C ASN A 148 -8.21 22.24 24.49
N LYS A 149 -7.55 21.12 24.82
CA LYS A 149 -6.69 20.41 23.86
C LYS A 149 -7.51 19.69 22.80
N GLU A 150 -8.67 19.14 23.18
CA GLU A 150 -9.63 18.57 22.23
C GLU A 150 -10.02 19.59 21.16
N ILE A 151 -10.45 20.78 21.58
CA ILE A 151 -10.82 21.88 20.66
C ILE A 151 -9.65 22.31 19.79
N ALA A 152 -8.48 22.52 20.39
CA ALA A 152 -7.28 22.91 19.65
C ALA A 152 -6.90 21.87 18.58
N PHE A 153 -6.99 20.59 18.92
CA PHE A 153 -6.73 19.49 18.00
C PHE A 153 -7.76 19.45 16.86
N ILE A 154 -9.06 19.55 17.17
CA ILE A 154 -10.12 19.60 16.15
C ILE A 154 -9.91 20.77 15.19
N ASN A 155 -9.67 21.97 15.73
CA ASN A 155 -9.45 23.17 14.93
C ASN A 155 -8.20 23.07 14.03
N LYS A 156 -7.13 22.43 14.51
CA LYS A 156 -5.93 22.15 13.70
C LYS A 156 -6.31 21.32 12.47
N ILE A 157 -7.11 20.27 12.63
CA ILE A 157 -7.57 19.41 11.53
C ILE A 157 -8.54 20.16 10.61
N LEU A 158 -9.52 20.90 11.13
CA LEU A 158 -10.44 21.68 10.30
C LEU A 158 -9.73 22.78 9.49
N LYS A 159 -8.64 23.35 10.01
CA LYS A 159 -7.83 24.33 9.28
C LYS A 159 -7.09 23.72 8.08
N THR A 160 -6.74 22.43 8.12
CA THR A 160 -6.09 21.79 6.95
C THR A 160 -7.02 21.75 5.75
N ARG A 161 -8.34 21.61 5.97
CA ARG A 161 -9.37 21.67 4.91
C ARG A 161 -9.34 22.98 4.13
N LYS A 162 -9.14 24.10 4.83
CA LYS A 162 -9.17 25.46 4.25
C LYS A 162 -7.89 25.80 3.49
N THR A 163 -6.80 25.10 3.76
CA THR A 163 -5.45 25.44 3.27
C THR A 163 -5.00 24.59 2.09
N HIS A 164 -5.58 23.40 1.89
CA HIS A 164 -5.16 22.47 0.85
C HIS A 164 -6.19 22.41 -0.28
N GLN A 165 -5.71 22.47 -1.54
CA GLN A 165 -6.57 22.40 -2.73
C GLN A 165 -7.28 21.05 -2.87
N LYS A 166 -6.64 19.98 -2.39
CA LYS A 166 -7.26 18.66 -2.20
C LYS A 166 -7.32 18.36 -0.71
N SER A 167 -8.45 17.84 -0.25
CA SER A 167 -8.61 17.49 1.15
C SER A 167 -7.63 16.39 1.57
N LEU A 168 -6.96 16.56 2.71
CA LEU A 168 -6.14 15.53 3.35
C LEU A 168 -6.96 14.40 4.00
N TYR A 169 -8.26 14.63 4.20
CA TYR A 169 -9.17 13.74 4.91
C TYR A 169 -10.54 13.62 4.20
N SER A 170 -11.32 12.63 4.59
CA SER A 170 -12.68 12.42 4.11
C SER A 170 -13.61 13.57 4.52
N SER A 171 -14.64 13.79 3.71
CA SER A 171 -15.72 14.73 4.05
C SER A 171 -16.40 14.37 5.37
N ASP A 172 -16.58 13.08 5.59
CA ASP A 172 -17.30 12.53 6.74
C ASP A 172 -16.55 12.82 8.03
N LEU A 173 -15.21 12.67 8.03
CA LEU A 173 -14.40 13.06 9.18
C LEU A 173 -14.58 14.55 9.50
N TYR A 174 -14.53 15.45 8.52
CA TYR A 174 -14.70 16.87 8.82
C TYR A 174 -16.07 17.18 9.38
N TYR A 175 -17.12 16.58 8.83
CA TYR A 175 -18.47 16.75 9.35
C TYR A 175 -18.56 16.30 10.82
N ASP A 176 -18.02 15.12 11.14
CA ASP A 176 -17.99 14.59 12.51
C ASP A 176 -17.24 15.54 13.47
N LEU A 177 -16.10 16.08 13.03
CA LEU A 177 -15.29 17.01 13.82
C LEU A 177 -15.99 18.36 14.01
N GLU A 178 -16.67 18.90 13.00
CA GLU A 178 -17.47 20.13 13.11
C GLU A 178 -18.63 19.95 14.11
N CYS A 179 -19.39 18.85 13.99
CA CYS A 179 -20.45 18.51 14.95
C CYS A 179 -19.91 18.32 16.36
N ARG A 180 -18.70 17.74 16.49
CA ARG A 180 -18.07 17.54 17.79
C ARG A 180 -17.63 18.86 18.41
N LEU A 181 -17.01 19.75 17.64
CA LEU A 181 -16.57 21.06 18.10
C LEU A 181 -17.74 21.85 18.70
N GLN A 182 -18.86 21.94 17.98
CA GLN A 182 -20.08 22.60 18.45
C GLN A 182 -20.60 22.04 19.78
N LYS A 183 -20.52 20.71 19.96
CA LYS A 183 -20.93 20.06 21.22
C LYS A 183 -20.01 20.43 22.38
N VAL A 184 -18.70 20.48 22.15
CA VAL A 184 -17.72 20.82 23.20
C VAL A 184 -17.83 22.30 23.58
N GLU A 185 -17.99 23.20 22.62
CA GLU A 185 -18.19 24.63 22.87
C GLU A 185 -19.42 24.88 23.75
N LYS A 186 -20.57 24.27 23.42
CA LYS A 186 -21.78 24.32 24.26
C LYS A 186 -21.57 23.76 25.67
N MET A 187 -20.75 22.73 25.83
CA MET A 187 -20.41 22.18 27.15
C MET A 187 -19.58 23.15 27.99
N LEU A 188 -18.69 23.91 27.36
CA LEU A 188 -17.88 24.92 28.04
C LEU A 188 -18.68 26.17 28.41
N GLU A 189 -19.60 26.60 27.55
CA GLU A 189 -20.51 27.73 27.84
C GLU A 189 -21.38 27.46 29.07
N ARG A 190 -21.84 26.22 29.26
CA ARG A 190 -22.64 25.82 30.43
C ARG A 190 -21.84 25.69 31.74
N LYS A 191 -20.51 25.69 31.66
CA LYS A 191 -19.62 25.60 32.82
C LYS A 191 -19.10 26.97 33.28
N LYS A 192 -19.38 28.03 32.53
CA LYS A 192 -19.12 29.42 32.90
C LYS A 192 -20.33 30.00 33.63
#